data_AF-A0A9W8DBZ5-F1
#
_entry.id   AF-A0A9W8DBZ5-F1
#
_cell.length_a   1.000
_cell.length_b   1.000
_cell.length_c   1.000
_cell.angle_alpha   90.00
_cell.angle_beta   90.00
_cell.angle_gamma   90.00
#
_symmetry.space_group_name_H-M   'P 1'
#
loop_
_entity.id
_entity.type
_entity.pdbx_description
1 polymer ?
#
loop_
_entity_poly.entity_id
_entity_poly.type
_entity_poly.pdbx_seq_one_letter_code
_entity_poly.pdbx_strand_id
1 'polypeptide(L)'
;MAGRSKEGKSRQPSNTAFKQQRLRAWQPLLTPKSVLPTFFIIGIIFAPIGGWLLWASERINELRIDYTNCDQLTSTFADVDDYEYHMHGVKSAAIPRPQERFDAETRTCTVQFTVPRDLEPSVFLYYRLTNFYQNHRRYTRSFDVDQLKGKARTAGDLDGGDCSPLDVRDSGGDRRPYYPCGLIANSVFNDTIGQPVLTNPGGGGGGGGGTGTGATTNNRTHKGIAGQADRHPFNPTENRPD
;
A
#
# COMPACT_ATOMS: atom_id res chain seq x y z
N MET A 1 16.73 -76.46 37.02
CA MET A 1 15.56 -76.13 36.17
C MET A 1 14.90 -74.88 36.73
N ALA A 2 15.01 -73.74 36.05
CA ALA A 2 14.24 -72.53 36.38
C ALA A 2 13.56 -72.08 35.08
N GLY A 3 12.26 -72.34 34.97
CA GLY A 3 11.48 -71.98 33.78
C GLY A 3 11.21 -70.48 33.75
N ARG A 4 11.68 -69.81 32.70
CA ARG A 4 11.24 -68.45 32.33
C ARG A 4 9.80 -68.52 31.82
N SER A 5 8.85 -67.87 32.50
CA SER A 5 7.51 -67.63 31.94
C SER A 5 7.61 -66.53 30.86
N LYS A 6 7.06 -66.80 29.67
CA LYS A 6 6.91 -65.81 28.61
C LYS A 6 5.68 -64.96 28.91
N GLU A 7 5.89 -63.67 29.13
CA GLU A 7 4.82 -62.69 29.32
C GLU A 7 4.01 -62.54 28.02
N GLY A 8 2.71 -62.82 28.09
CA GLY A 8 1.81 -62.77 26.95
C GLY A 8 1.54 -61.32 26.53
N LYS A 9 1.71 -61.00 25.24
CA LYS A 9 1.35 -59.67 24.70
C LYS A 9 -0.15 -59.43 24.84
N SER A 10 -0.54 -58.62 25.83
CA SER A 10 -1.92 -58.18 26.02
C SER A 10 -2.35 -57.29 24.85
N ARG A 11 -3.53 -57.56 24.29
CA ARG A 11 -4.19 -56.74 23.25
C ARG A 11 -5.08 -55.65 23.85
N GLN A 12 -5.10 -55.51 25.17
CA GLN A 12 -5.92 -54.52 25.84
C GLN A 12 -5.32 -53.12 25.65
N PRO A 13 -6.11 -52.15 25.19
CA PRO A 13 -5.64 -50.78 25.10
C PRO A 13 -5.35 -50.22 26.50
N SER A 14 -4.29 -49.42 26.62
CA SER A 14 -3.86 -48.83 27.90
C SER A 14 -4.96 -47.93 28.49
N ASN A 15 -5.26 -48.11 29.77
CA ASN A 15 -6.26 -47.36 30.53
C ASN A 15 -5.75 -45.97 30.91
N THR A 16 -5.54 -45.10 29.92
CA THR A 16 -5.17 -43.69 30.13
C THR A 16 -6.34 -42.78 29.73
N ALA A 17 -6.48 -41.64 30.41
CA ALA A 17 -7.57 -40.68 30.15
C ALA A 17 -7.63 -40.22 28.69
N PHE A 18 -6.47 -40.13 28.02
CA PHE A 18 -6.37 -39.82 26.59
C PHE A 18 -6.96 -40.93 25.71
N LYS A 19 -6.50 -42.18 25.88
CA LYS A 19 -6.97 -43.31 25.04
C LYS A 19 -8.41 -43.70 25.31
N GLN A 20 -8.93 -43.39 26.50
CA GLN A 20 -10.33 -43.63 26.86
C GLN A 20 -11.24 -42.44 26.60
N GLN A 21 -10.72 -41.33 26.04
CA GLN A 21 -11.49 -40.12 25.76
C GLN A 21 -12.20 -39.54 27.01
N ARG A 22 -11.55 -39.66 28.17
CA ARG A 22 -12.02 -39.14 29.48
C ARG A 22 -11.15 -37.97 29.94
N LEU A 23 -10.61 -37.20 29.00
CA LEU A 23 -9.90 -35.98 29.32
C LEU A 23 -10.88 -34.98 29.95
N ARG A 24 -10.38 -34.12 30.85
CA ARG A 24 -11.17 -33.05 31.44
C ARG A 24 -11.59 -32.09 30.31
N ALA A 25 -12.85 -32.18 29.91
CA ALA A 25 -13.45 -31.28 28.96
C ALA A 25 -14.27 -30.23 29.70
N TRP A 26 -14.22 -28.99 29.22
CA TRP A 26 -15.17 -27.96 29.61
C TRP A 26 -16.26 -27.89 28.53
N GLN A 27 -17.51 -28.08 28.93
CA GLN A 27 -18.67 -27.97 28.05
C GLN A 27 -19.41 -26.69 28.41
N PRO A 28 -19.22 -25.59 27.66
CA PRO A 28 -19.92 -24.34 27.95
C PRO A 28 -21.41 -24.50 27.64
N LEU A 29 -22.23 -24.55 28.68
CA LEU A 29 -23.68 -24.45 28.53
C LEU A 29 -24.07 -22.98 28.43
N LEU A 30 -24.48 -22.55 27.24
CA LEU A 30 -24.92 -21.17 26.94
C LEU A 30 -26.28 -20.92 27.58
N THR A 31 -26.28 -20.52 28.85
CA THR A 31 -27.50 -20.12 29.57
C THR A 31 -27.64 -18.60 29.58
N PRO A 32 -28.85 -18.03 29.62
CA PRO A 32 -29.04 -16.58 29.68
C PRO A 32 -28.27 -15.91 30.83
N LYS A 33 -28.09 -16.62 31.96
CA LYS A 33 -27.35 -16.15 33.13
C LYS A 33 -25.84 -16.02 32.90
N SER A 34 -25.25 -16.82 32.01
CA SER A 34 -23.82 -16.69 31.65
C SER A 34 -23.63 -15.77 30.44
N VAL A 35 -24.54 -15.83 29.47
CA VAL A 35 -24.40 -15.12 28.19
C VAL A 35 -24.65 -13.62 28.31
N LEU A 36 -25.67 -13.20 29.08
CA LEU A 36 -26.01 -11.77 29.22
C LEU A 36 -24.84 -10.95 29.84
N PRO A 37 -24.24 -11.35 30.97
CA PRO A 37 -23.10 -10.62 31.53
C PRO A 37 -21.90 -10.57 30.57
N THR A 38 -21.62 -11.67 29.85
CA THR A 38 -20.52 -11.69 28.87
C THR A 38 -20.73 -10.65 27.78
N PHE A 39 -21.93 -10.52 27.23
CA PHE A 39 -22.21 -9.49 26.23
C PHE A 39 -22.09 -8.06 26.79
N PHE A 40 -22.54 -7.80 28.02
CA PHE A 40 -22.36 -6.49 28.65
C PHE A 40 -20.87 -6.15 28.85
N ILE A 41 -20.05 -7.11 29.28
CA ILE A 41 -18.60 -6.90 29.45
C ILE A 41 -17.96 -6.56 28.10
N ILE A 42 -18.28 -7.33 27.04
CA ILE A 42 -17.77 -7.05 25.69
C ILE A 42 -18.23 -5.66 25.21
N GLY A 43 -19.49 -5.30 25.44
CA GLY A 43 -20.04 -3.99 25.08
C GLY A 43 -19.34 -2.84 25.81
N ILE A 44 -19.10 -2.96 27.12
CA ILE A 44 -18.38 -1.96 27.92
C ILE A 44 -16.93 -1.80 27.46
N ILE A 45 -16.30 -2.85 26.92
CA ILE A 45 -14.94 -2.76 26.37
C ILE A 45 -14.97 -2.15 24.96
N PHE A 46 -15.88 -2.58 24.09
CA PHE A 46 -15.91 -2.15 22.69
C PHE A 46 -16.49 -0.75 22.49
N ALA A 47 -17.41 -0.29 23.33
CA ALA A 47 -17.97 1.06 23.24
C ALA A 47 -16.91 2.17 23.37
N PRO A 48 -16.03 2.21 24.40
CA PRO A 48 -15.00 3.24 24.50
C PRO A 48 -13.93 3.08 23.41
N ILE A 49 -13.57 1.85 23.01
CA ILE A 49 -12.63 1.62 21.90
C ILE A 49 -13.22 2.16 20.59
N GLY A 50 -14.49 1.87 20.30
CA GLY A 50 -15.19 2.39 19.12
C GLY A 50 -15.27 3.91 19.13
N GLY A 51 -15.63 4.51 20.27
CA GLY A 51 -15.64 5.97 20.44
C GLY A 51 -14.26 6.61 20.21
N TRP A 52 -13.20 6.00 20.74
CA TRP A 52 -11.83 6.44 20.51
C TRP A 52 -11.46 6.35 19.01
N LEU A 53 -11.75 5.23 18.36
CA LEU A 53 -11.42 5.01 16.95
C LEU A 53 -12.15 6.00 16.04
N LEU A 54 -13.43 6.30 16.30
CA LEU A 54 -14.19 7.31 15.57
C LEU A 54 -13.58 8.70 15.75
N TRP A 55 -13.30 9.08 16.98
CA TRP A 55 -12.64 10.36 17.28
C TRP A 55 -11.26 10.48 16.60
N ALA A 56 -10.48 9.40 16.56
CA ALA A 56 -9.19 9.39 15.89
C ALA A 56 -9.36 9.50 14.35
N SER A 57 -10.37 8.85 13.78
CA SER A 57 -10.64 8.89 12.33
C SER A 57 -11.09 10.27 11.86
N GLU A 58 -11.89 10.99 12.65
CA GLU A 58 -12.38 12.34 12.30
C GLU A 58 -11.27 13.40 12.30
N ARG A 59 -10.13 13.13 12.95
CA ARG A 59 -8.98 14.03 13.01
C ARG A 59 -8.04 13.95 11.81
N ILE A 60 -8.23 12.99 10.92
CA ILE A 60 -7.37 12.81 9.75
C ILE A 60 -7.70 13.90 8.72
N ASN A 61 -6.65 14.51 8.18
CA ASN A 61 -6.76 15.47 7.08
C ASN A 61 -6.36 14.77 5.78
N GLU A 62 -7.28 14.68 4.83
CA GLU A 62 -7.10 14.05 3.51
C GLU A 62 -7.62 14.94 2.39
N LEU A 63 -6.86 15.00 1.30
CA LEU A 63 -7.24 15.61 0.04
C LEU A 63 -7.04 14.59 -1.07
N ARG A 64 -8.13 14.27 -1.78
CA ARG A 64 -8.13 13.40 -2.96
C ARG A 64 -8.53 14.24 -4.18
N ILE A 65 -7.75 14.12 -5.25
CA ILE A 65 -8.02 14.77 -6.54
C ILE A 65 -7.80 13.71 -7.62
N ASP A 66 -8.81 13.48 -8.46
CA ASP A 66 -8.69 12.62 -9.64
C ASP A 66 -8.22 13.46 -10.83
N TYR A 67 -7.09 13.07 -11.44
CA TYR A 67 -6.49 13.73 -12.61
C TYR A 67 -6.54 12.84 -13.86
N THR A 68 -7.35 11.78 -13.87
CA THR A 68 -7.38 10.76 -14.94
C THR A 68 -7.63 11.35 -16.32
N ASN A 69 -8.49 12.38 -16.43
CA ASN A 69 -8.87 13.00 -17.70
C ASN A 69 -8.13 14.32 -17.97
N CYS A 70 -7.05 14.60 -17.24
CA CYS A 70 -6.33 15.87 -17.40
C CYS A 70 -5.76 16.04 -18.82
N ASP A 71 -5.39 14.95 -19.50
CA ASP A 71 -4.87 14.96 -20.87
C ASP A 71 -5.88 15.46 -21.93
N GLN A 72 -7.18 15.53 -21.57
CA GLN A 72 -8.24 16.05 -22.43
C GLN A 72 -8.37 17.59 -22.34
N LEU A 73 -7.65 18.22 -21.42
CA LEU A 73 -7.71 19.67 -21.20
C LEU A 73 -6.71 20.42 -22.08
N THR A 74 -6.83 21.74 -22.05
CA THR A 74 -5.90 22.67 -22.71
C THR A 74 -5.01 23.37 -21.68
N SER A 75 -4.21 24.33 -22.13
CA SER A 75 -3.30 25.11 -21.28
C SER A 75 -4.01 26.06 -20.32
N THR A 76 -5.34 26.19 -20.39
CA THR A 76 -6.16 26.99 -19.46
C THR A 76 -6.62 26.16 -18.28
N PHE A 77 -6.59 26.74 -17.08
CA PHE A 77 -7.12 26.08 -15.88
C PHE A 77 -8.63 25.86 -15.98
N ALA A 78 -9.05 24.63 -15.72
CA ALA A 78 -10.43 24.19 -15.58
C ALA A 78 -10.65 23.60 -14.20
N ASP A 79 -11.88 23.63 -13.69
CA ASP A 79 -12.21 23.02 -12.40
C ASP A 79 -12.17 21.49 -12.49
N VAL A 80 -11.64 20.84 -11.44
CA VAL A 80 -11.68 19.38 -11.30
C VAL A 80 -13.08 18.96 -10.83
N ASP A 81 -13.63 17.91 -11.44
CA ASP A 81 -14.96 17.39 -11.10
C ASP A 81 -14.95 16.32 -10.00
N ASP A 82 -14.00 15.37 -9.99
CA ASP A 82 -13.86 14.37 -8.92
C ASP A 82 -12.72 14.76 -7.96
N TYR A 83 -13.12 15.35 -6.84
CA TYR A 83 -12.24 15.69 -5.74
C TYR A 83 -12.96 15.54 -4.41
N GLU A 84 -12.21 15.33 -3.34
CA GLU A 84 -12.74 15.12 -2.00
C GLU A 84 -11.81 15.75 -0.96
N TYR A 85 -12.38 16.60 -0.11
CA TYR A 85 -11.70 17.23 1.01
C TYR A 85 -12.28 16.71 2.33
N HIS A 86 -11.45 16.02 3.10
CA HIS A 86 -11.70 15.66 4.49
C HIS A 86 -10.71 16.40 5.36
N MET A 87 -11.07 17.59 5.84
CA MET A 87 -10.18 18.42 6.65
C MET A 87 -10.84 18.68 8.01
N HIS A 88 -10.19 18.24 9.10
CA HIS A 88 -10.74 18.32 10.44
C HIS A 88 -11.10 19.77 10.82
N GLY A 89 -12.37 19.99 11.13
CA GLY A 89 -12.95 21.26 11.53
C GLY A 89 -13.04 22.32 10.42
N VAL A 90 -12.89 21.95 9.13
CA VAL A 90 -13.12 22.83 7.98
C VAL A 90 -14.27 22.26 7.16
N LYS A 91 -15.25 23.08 6.80
CA LYS A 91 -16.32 22.67 5.90
C LYS A 91 -15.80 22.66 4.46
N SER A 92 -15.93 21.54 3.75
CA SER A 92 -15.44 21.41 2.37
C SER A 92 -16.01 22.46 1.42
N ALA A 93 -17.24 22.93 1.65
CA ALA A 93 -17.88 24.00 0.89
C ALA A 93 -17.20 25.39 1.01
N ALA A 94 -16.34 25.59 2.01
CA ALA A 94 -15.57 26.83 2.17
C ALA A 94 -14.24 26.80 1.40
N ILE A 95 -13.86 25.66 0.83
CA ILE A 95 -12.61 25.48 0.09
C ILE A 95 -12.91 25.67 -1.40
N PRO A 96 -12.18 26.53 -2.12
CA PRO A 96 -12.36 26.67 -3.56
C PRO A 96 -12.04 25.35 -4.27
N ARG A 97 -12.73 25.09 -5.38
CA ARG A 97 -12.52 23.89 -6.20
C ARG A 97 -11.06 23.82 -6.66
N PRO A 98 -10.44 22.63 -6.66
CA PRO A 98 -9.15 22.48 -7.29
C PRO A 98 -9.30 22.66 -8.80
N GLN A 99 -8.24 23.16 -9.42
CA GLN A 99 -8.19 23.42 -10.85
C GLN A 99 -7.04 22.65 -11.48
N GLU A 100 -7.20 22.22 -12.72
CA GLU A 100 -6.17 21.52 -13.47
C GLU A 100 -6.03 22.09 -14.88
N ARG A 101 -4.83 21.95 -15.44
CA ARG A 101 -4.55 22.29 -16.84
C ARG A 101 -3.56 21.28 -17.41
N PHE A 102 -3.59 21.12 -18.71
CA PHE A 102 -2.68 20.24 -19.42
C PHE A 102 -1.82 21.01 -20.42
N ASP A 103 -0.52 20.75 -20.35
CA ASP A 103 0.44 21.23 -21.31
C ASP A 103 0.81 20.07 -22.25
N ALA A 104 0.38 20.18 -23.51
CA ALA A 104 0.59 19.15 -24.52
C ALA A 104 2.05 19.05 -24.99
N GLU A 105 2.84 20.12 -24.89
CA GLU A 105 4.25 20.12 -25.30
C GLU A 105 5.09 19.32 -24.31
N THR A 106 4.84 19.53 -23.02
CA THR A 106 5.56 18.87 -21.93
C THR A 106 4.84 17.62 -21.40
N ARG A 107 3.64 17.32 -21.90
CA ARG A 107 2.73 16.27 -21.40
C ARG A 107 2.55 16.32 -19.88
N THR A 108 2.45 17.53 -19.34
CA THR A 108 2.40 17.76 -17.89
C THR A 108 1.01 18.22 -17.46
N CYS A 109 0.43 17.51 -16.48
CA CYS A 109 -0.77 17.97 -15.78
C CYS A 109 -0.39 18.84 -14.58
N THR A 110 -0.85 20.09 -14.56
CA THR A 110 -0.64 21.00 -13.41
C THR A 110 -1.92 21.13 -12.63
N VAL A 111 -1.93 20.63 -11.38
CA VAL A 111 -3.07 20.74 -10.46
C VAL A 111 -2.81 21.83 -9.43
N GLN A 112 -3.77 22.75 -9.28
CA GLN A 112 -3.81 23.78 -8.27
C GLN A 112 -4.90 23.46 -7.26
N PHE A 113 -4.55 23.45 -5.98
CA PHE A 113 -5.47 23.15 -4.90
C PHE A 113 -5.17 24.00 -3.68
N THR A 114 -6.19 24.24 -2.86
CA THR A 114 -6.06 25.01 -1.62
C THR A 114 -5.98 24.07 -0.43
N VAL A 115 -5.02 24.33 0.47
CA VAL A 115 -4.94 23.67 1.77
C VAL A 115 -5.32 24.72 2.82
N PRO A 116 -6.51 24.63 3.44
CA PRO A 116 -7.06 25.72 4.26
C PRO A 116 -6.44 25.84 5.65
N ARG A 117 -5.63 24.87 6.07
CA ARG A 117 -4.96 24.82 7.37
C ARG A 117 -3.57 24.21 7.26
N ASP A 118 -2.72 24.56 8.20
CA ASP A 118 -1.40 23.96 8.32
C ASP A 118 -1.53 22.49 8.73
N LEU A 119 -0.86 21.62 7.97
CA LEU A 119 -0.81 20.19 8.23
C LEU A 119 0.38 19.90 9.17
N GLU A 120 0.10 19.26 10.31
CA GLU A 120 1.15 18.80 11.21
C GLU A 120 1.97 17.67 10.56
N PRO A 121 3.30 17.59 10.79
CA PRO A 121 4.11 16.47 10.33
C PRO A 121 3.58 15.13 10.89
N SER A 122 3.52 14.04 10.13
CA SER A 122 4.08 13.80 8.80
C SER A 122 3.03 13.90 7.69
N VAL A 123 3.39 14.54 6.57
CA VAL A 123 2.52 14.66 5.39
C VAL A 123 2.95 13.64 4.35
N PHE A 124 2.01 12.82 3.92
CA PHE A 124 2.23 11.79 2.89
C PHE A 124 1.48 12.15 1.61
N LEU A 125 2.06 11.78 0.48
CA LEU A 125 1.39 11.81 -0.81
C LEU A 125 1.29 10.38 -1.33
N TYR A 126 0.07 9.98 -1.65
CA TYR A 126 -0.23 8.71 -2.30
C TYR A 126 -0.78 8.96 -3.69
N TYR A 127 -0.51 8.05 -4.61
CA TYR A 127 -1.28 7.92 -5.84
C TYR A 127 -2.28 6.78 -5.64
N ARG A 128 -3.47 6.93 -6.22
CA ARG A 128 -4.54 5.94 -6.15
C ARG A 128 -4.88 5.46 -7.55
N LEU A 129 -4.84 4.14 -7.75
CA LEU A 129 -5.27 3.50 -8.98
C LEU A 129 -6.57 2.75 -8.70
N THR A 130 -7.61 3.04 -9.49
CA THR A 130 -8.86 2.28 -9.48
C THR A 130 -8.88 1.32 -10.67
N ASN A 131 -9.64 0.23 -10.58
CA ASN A 131 -9.73 -0.78 -11.64
C ASN A 131 -8.40 -1.42 -12.07
N PHE A 132 -7.39 -1.42 -11.19
CA PHE A 132 -6.10 -2.07 -11.41
C PHE A 132 -5.94 -3.30 -10.50
N TYR A 133 -5.99 -4.51 -11.08
CA TYR A 133 -6.12 -5.77 -10.35
C TYR A 133 -4.77 -6.40 -9.94
N GLN A 134 -4.05 -5.77 -9.02
CA GLN A 134 -2.76 -6.30 -8.50
C GLN A 134 -2.88 -7.63 -7.76
N ASN A 135 -4.09 -7.97 -7.28
CA ASN A 135 -4.39 -9.21 -6.56
C ASN A 135 -4.65 -10.41 -7.48
N HIS A 136 -4.59 -10.23 -8.80
CA HIS A 136 -4.79 -11.35 -9.72
C HIS A 136 -3.69 -12.40 -9.53
N ARG A 137 -4.07 -13.68 -9.34
CA ARG A 137 -3.15 -14.77 -8.98
C ARG A 137 -1.87 -14.83 -9.82
N ARG A 138 -1.99 -14.63 -11.14
CA ARG A 138 -0.82 -14.62 -12.05
C ARG A 138 0.03 -13.36 -11.87
N TYR A 139 -0.60 -12.21 -11.66
CA TYR A 139 0.10 -10.94 -11.47
C TYR A 139 0.94 -10.96 -10.19
N THR A 140 0.37 -11.37 -9.06
CA THR A 140 1.04 -11.40 -7.76
C THR A 140 2.26 -12.34 -7.72
N ARG A 141 2.34 -13.33 -8.62
CA ARG A 141 3.49 -14.24 -8.70
C ARG A 141 4.51 -13.81 -9.75
N SER A 142 4.21 -12.83 -10.60
CA SER A 142 5.00 -12.53 -11.78
C SER A 142 6.20 -11.64 -11.49
N PHE A 143 7.20 -12.22 -10.84
CA PHE A 143 8.52 -11.65 -10.58
C PHE A 143 9.50 -12.78 -10.22
N ASP A 144 10.80 -12.57 -10.42
CA ASP A 144 11.84 -13.52 -10.01
C ASP A 144 12.61 -13.02 -8.78
N VAL A 145 12.61 -13.82 -7.71
CA VAL A 145 13.23 -13.43 -6.42
C VAL A 145 14.74 -13.30 -6.54
N ASP A 146 15.40 -14.12 -7.37
CA ASP A 146 16.85 -14.11 -7.50
C ASP A 146 17.34 -12.90 -8.30
N GLN A 147 16.59 -12.46 -9.32
CA GLN A 147 16.80 -11.19 -10.01
C GLN A 147 16.71 -10.01 -9.05
N LEU A 148 15.67 -9.97 -8.20
CA LEU A 148 15.50 -8.90 -7.22
C LEU A 148 16.65 -8.85 -6.20
N LYS A 149 17.18 -10.03 -5.83
CA LYS A 149 18.39 -10.15 -5.00
C LYS A 149 19.68 -9.76 -5.70
N GLY A 150 19.63 -9.38 -6.97
CA GLY A 150 20.76 -8.92 -7.77
C GLY A 150 21.48 -10.01 -8.56
N LYS A 151 21.07 -11.29 -8.47
CA LYS A 151 21.76 -12.38 -9.17
C LYS A 151 21.51 -12.32 -10.68
N ALA A 152 22.55 -12.59 -11.45
CA ALA A 152 22.41 -12.77 -12.88
C ALA A 152 21.61 -14.06 -13.20
N ARG A 153 20.53 -13.92 -14.00
CA ARG A 153 19.69 -15.03 -14.45
C ARG A 153 19.76 -15.13 -15.97
N THR A 154 19.95 -16.33 -16.50
CA THR A 154 20.03 -16.57 -17.95
C THR A 154 18.63 -16.71 -18.57
N ALA A 155 18.53 -16.74 -19.90
CA ALA A 155 17.23 -16.98 -20.55
C ALA A 155 16.61 -18.32 -20.15
N GLY A 156 17.40 -19.39 -20.04
CA GLY A 156 16.90 -20.72 -19.65
C GLY A 156 16.47 -20.82 -18.18
N ASP A 157 16.94 -19.92 -17.33
CA ASP A 157 16.55 -19.84 -15.92
C ASP A 157 15.14 -19.26 -15.71
N LEU A 158 14.70 -18.39 -16.63
CA LEU A 158 13.45 -17.64 -16.51
C LEU A 158 12.34 -18.17 -17.42
N ASP A 159 12.72 -18.81 -18.53
CA ASP A 159 11.82 -19.34 -19.55
C ASP A 159 10.80 -20.33 -18.97
N GLY A 160 9.52 -19.97 -19.01
CA GLY A 160 8.42 -20.79 -18.49
C GLY A 160 8.27 -20.76 -16.97
N GLY A 161 8.97 -19.85 -16.28
CA GLY A 161 8.87 -19.62 -14.85
C GLY A 161 7.69 -18.72 -14.44
N ASP A 162 7.77 -18.21 -13.21
CA ASP A 162 6.74 -17.33 -12.64
C ASP A 162 6.61 -15.98 -13.36
N CYS A 163 7.68 -15.53 -14.04
CA CYS A 163 7.71 -14.29 -14.83
C CYS A 163 6.94 -14.35 -16.17
N SER A 164 6.44 -15.52 -16.59
CA SER A 164 5.70 -15.66 -17.85
C SER A 164 4.44 -14.75 -17.88
N PRO A 165 4.17 -14.03 -18.99
CA PRO A 165 4.80 -14.11 -20.31
C PRO A 165 5.97 -13.13 -20.54
N LEU A 166 6.40 -12.37 -19.54
CA LEU A 166 7.45 -11.35 -19.65
C LEU A 166 8.76 -11.85 -19.01
N ASP A 167 9.18 -13.05 -19.39
CA ASP A 167 10.37 -13.74 -18.92
C ASP A 167 11.56 -13.56 -19.87
N VAL A 168 11.38 -13.83 -21.16
CA VAL A 168 12.44 -13.81 -22.18
C VAL A 168 11.97 -13.11 -23.45
N ARG A 169 12.82 -12.26 -24.01
CA ARG A 169 12.68 -11.74 -25.37
C ARG A 169 13.36 -12.69 -26.35
N ASP A 170 12.59 -13.24 -27.29
CA ASP A 170 13.13 -13.95 -28.45
C ASP A 170 13.08 -13.02 -29.67
N SER A 171 14.25 -12.67 -30.21
CA SER A 171 14.34 -11.86 -31.42
C SER A 171 15.33 -12.53 -32.38
N GLY A 172 14.81 -13.35 -33.29
CA GLY A 172 15.59 -13.93 -34.38
C GLY A 172 16.67 -14.93 -33.94
N GLY A 173 16.47 -15.63 -32.82
CA GLY A 173 17.43 -16.61 -32.27
C GLY A 173 18.35 -16.07 -31.18
N ASP A 174 18.33 -14.75 -30.93
CA ASP A 174 18.96 -14.16 -29.74
C ASP A 174 17.95 -14.11 -28.59
N ARG A 175 18.09 -15.06 -27.64
CA ARG A 175 17.21 -15.20 -26.48
C ARG A 175 17.79 -14.44 -25.29
N ARG A 176 17.15 -13.33 -24.91
CA ARG A 176 17.61 -12.47 -23.80
C ARG A 176 16.58 -12.41 -22.67
N PRO A 177 16.98 -12.58 -21.40
CA PRO A 177 16.08 -12.43 -20.26
C PRO A 177 15.65 -10.96 -20.08
N TYR A 178 14.39 -10.72 -19.71
CA TYR A 178 13.96 -9.40 -19.27
C TYR A 178 14.53 -9.10 -17.86
N TYR A 179 15.00 -7.86 -17.65
CA TYR A 179 15.42 -7.38 -16.34
C TYR A 179 14.83 -5.99 -16.06
N PRO A 180 14.07 -5.83 -14.96
CA PRO A 180 13.40 -6.88 -14.18
C PRO A 180 12.33 -7.64 -15.00
N CYS A 181 12.16 -8.95 -14.77
CA CYS A 181 11.12 -9.76 -15.43
C CYS A 181 9.76 -9.70 -14.73
N GLY A 182 8.70 -10.04 -15.47
CA GLY A 182 7.36 -10.25 -14.94
C GLY A 182 6.42 -9.04 -15.02
N LEU A 183 5.12 -9.32 -14.80
CA LEU A 183 4.03 -8.37 -14.98
C LEU A 183 4.11 -7.21 -13.98
N ILE A 184 4.51 -7.46 -12.73
CA ILE A 184 4.56 -6.43 -11.68
C ILE A 184 5.53 -5.31 -12.08
N ALA A 185 6.72 -5.70 -12.53
CA ALA A 185 7.78 -4.78 -12.90
C ALA A 185 7.48 -4.04 -14.21
N ASN A 186 6.79 -4.70 -15.15
CA ASN A 186 6.42 -4.11 -16.43
C ASN A 186 5.32 -3.05 -16.30
N SER A 187 4.37 -3.23 -15.40
CA SER A 187 3.26 -2.28 -15.17
C SER A 187 3.50 -1.38 -13.95
N VAL A 188 4.74 -0.97 -13.72
CA VAL A 188 5.06 0.03 -12.70
C VAL A 188 4.44 1.37 -13.10
N PHE A 189 3.77 2.01 -12.14
CA PHE A 189 3.24 3.36 -12.30
C PHE A 189 4.38 4.34 -12.63
N ASN A 190 4.26 5.05 -13.75
CA ASN A 190 5.33 5.82 -14.36
C ASN A 190 5.13 7.33 -14.36
N ASP A 191 4.03 7.85 -13.79
CA ASP A 191 3.89 9.30 -13.67
C ASP A 191 4.86 9.85 -12.63
N THR A 192 5.49 10.97 -12.97
CA THR A 192 6.44 11.66 -12.10
C THR A 192 5.74 12.84 -11.44
N ILE A 193 5.61 12.79 -10.12
CA ILE A 193 4.90 13.83 -9.36
C ILE A 193 5.92 14.85 -8.86
N GLY A 194 5.83 16.08 -9.36
CA GLY A 194 6.70 17.21 -8.99
C GLY A 194 6.52 17.67 -7.54
N GLN A 195 7.41 18.56 -7.08
CA GLN A 195 7.29 19.17 -5.75
C GLN A 195 6.15 20.22 -5.74
N PRO A 196 5.29 20.24 -4.71
CA PRO A 196 4.26 21.26 -4.60
C PRO A 196 4.90 22.63 -4.35
N VAL A 197 4.45 23.61 -5.11
CA VAL A 197 4.94 24.99 -5.07
C VAL A 197 3.83 25.87 -4.52
N LEU A 198 4.13 26.67 -3.50
CA LEU A 198 3.18 27.64 -2.96
C LEU A 198 3.09 28.84 -3.90
N THR A 199 1.92 29.06 -4.49
CA THR A 199 1.68 30.12 -5.48
C THR A 199 1.29 31.47 -4.86
N ASN A 200 0.85 31.48 -3.60
CA ASN A 200 0.52 32.70 -2.86
C ASN A 200 1.04 32.58 -1.42
N PRO A 201 2.36 32.77 -1.19
CA PRO A 201 2.87 32.88 0.18
C PRO A 201 2.22 34.10 0.82
N GLY A 202 1.49 33.91 1.92
CA GLY A 202 0.90 35.00 2.67
C GLY A 202 1.97 36.02 3.06
N GLY A 203 2.02 37.13 2.32
CA GLY A 203 2.86 38.27 2.64
C GLY A 203 2.33 38.93 3.90
N GLY A 204 3.10 38.85 4.99
CA GLY A 204 2.92 39.72 6.15
C GLY A 204 2.91 41.18 5.69
N GLY A 205 1.91 41.93 6.15
CA GLY A 205 1.79 43.34 5.86
C GLY A 205 3.04 44.12 6.28
N GLY A 206 3.62 44.85 5.33
CA GLY A 206 4.73 45.77 5.57
C GLY A 206 5.21 46.35 4.26
N GLY A 207 4.81 47.59 3.96
CA GLY A 207 5.11 48.27 2.70
C GLY A 207 6.60 48.31 2.37
N GLY A 208 6.92 47.91 1.15
CA GLY A 208 8.24 48.03 0.56
C GLY A 208 8.24 47.36 -0.81
N GLY A 209 8.30 48.15 -1.88
CA GLY A 209 8.32 47.66 -3.25
C GLY A 209 9.50 46.71 -3.47
N GLY A 210 9.21 45.43 -3.61
CA GLY A 210 10.16 44.39 -3.96
C GLY A 210 9.44 43.31 -4.74
N THR A 211 9.80 43.15 -6.01
CA THR A 211 9.42 42.02 -6.86
C THR A 211 10.01 40.73 -6.29
N GLY A 212 9.31 40.14 -5.33
CA GLY A 212 9.61 38.85 -4.74
C GLY A 212 8.64 37.79 -5.24
N THR A 213 8.81 37.33 -6.48
CA THR A 213 8.25 36.06 -6.96
C THR A 213 8.99 34.91 -6.29
N GLY A 214 8.84 34.78 -4.97
CA GLY A 214 9.44 33.73 -4.16
C GLY A 214 8.45 32.60 -3.97
N ALA A 215 8.19 31.82 -5.02
CA ALA A 215 7.38 30.61 -4.87
C ALA A 215 8.10 29.65 -3.92
N THR A 216 7.55 29.42 -2.72
CA THR A 216 8.18 28.53 -1.73
C THR A 216 7.85 27.07 -2.07
N THR A 217 8.88 26.28 -2.35
CA THR A 217 8.74 24.86 -2.64
C THR A 217 8.68 24.04 -1.36
N ASN A 218 7.60 23.28 -1.17
CA ASN A 218 7.50 22.32 -0.09
C ASN A 218 8.26 21.05 -0.48
N ASN A 219 9.47 20.88 0.03
CA ASN A 219 10.37 19.82 -0.40
C ASN A 219 9.98 18.46 0.22
N ARG A 220 9.59 17.51 -0.62
CA ARG A 220 9.27 16.12 -0.24
C ARG A 220 10.42 15.18 -0.59
N THR A 221 10.50 14.07 0.12
CA THR A 221 11.57 13.08 -0.05
C THR A 221 11.00 11.76 -0.56
N HIS A 222 11.59 11.19 -1.61
CA HIS A 222 11.27 9.84 -2.12
C HIS A 222 12.04 8.73 -1.40
N LYS A 223 12.96 9.08 -0.50
CA LYS A 223 13.68 8.14 0.37
C LYS A 223 12.83 7.84 1.60
N GLY A 224 12.86 6.60 2.09
CA GLY A 224 12.13 6.24 3.31
C GLY A 224 10.67 5.82 3.11
N ILE A 225 10.19 5.78 1.87
CA ILE A 225 8.79 5.46 1.55
C ILE A 225 8.46 3.96 1.56
N ALA A 226 9.47 3.10 1.41
CA ALA A 226 9.32 1.65 1.52
C ALA A 226 9.60 1.18 2.96
N GLY A 227 8.91 0.11 3.37
CA GLY A 227 9.13 -0.55 4.64
C GLY A 227 10.59 -0.96 4.81
N GLN A 228 11.11 -0.91 6.03
CA GLN A 228 12.53 -1.23 6.28
C GLN A 228 12.86 -2.68 5.90
N ALA A 229 11.92 -3.62 6.13
CA ALA A 229 12.06 -5.02 5.77
C ALA A 229 12.16 -5.23 4.24
N ASP A 230 11.50 -4.37 3.45
CA ASP A 230 11.48 -4.47 2.00
C ASP A 230 12.81 -4.03 1.36
N ARG A 231 13.77 -3.49 2.11
CA ARG A 231 15.06 -3.07 1.54
C ARG A 231 16.06 -4.21 1.40
N HIS A 232 16.01 -5.19 2.31
CA HIS A 232 16.96 -6.31 2.31
C HIS A 232 16.87 -7.25 1.11
N PRO A 233 15.69 -7.57 0.55
CA PRO A 233 15.61 -8.49 -0.58
C PRO A 233 15.95 -7.86 -1.94
N PHE A 234 16.13 -6.53 -2.03
CA PHE A 234 16.45 -5.84 -3.29
C PHE A 234 17.90 -5.35 -3.30
N ASN A 235 18.70 -5.87 -4.23
CA ASN A 235 20.09 -5.46 -4.41
C ASN A 235 20.36 -5.02 -5.86
N PRO A 236 21.41 -4.21 -6.10
CA PRO A 236 21.88 -3.92 -7.44
C PRO A 236 22.19 -5.20 -8.22
N THR A 237 21.84 -5.23 -9.50
CA THR A 237 22.09 -6.40 -10.34
C THR A 237 23.56 -6.57 -10.68
N GLU A 238 23.99 -7.82 -10.74
CA GLU A 238 25.27 -8.27 -11.28
C GLU A 238 25.27 -8.37 -12.81
N ASN A 239 24.09 -8.25 -13.46
CA ASN A 239 24.00 -8.24 -14.91
C ASN A 239 24.76 -7.05 -15.48
N ARG A 240 25.59 -7.30 -16.50
CA ARG A 240 26.17 -6.22 -17.30
C ARG A 240 25.16 -5.79 -18.36
N PRO A 241 24.86 -4.49 -18.49
CA PRO A 241 24.15 -4.00 -19.66
C PRO A 241 25.07 -4.16 -20.88
N ASP A 242 24.56 -4.79 -21.93
CA ASP A 242 25.15 -4.77 -23.27
C ASP A 242 24.86 -3.43 -23.96
#